data_AF-A0A3D1CZ83-F1
#
_entry.id   AF-A0A3D1CZ83-F1
#
_cell.length_a   1.000
_cell.length_b   1.000
_cell.length_c   1.000
_cell.angle_alpha   90.00
_cell.angle_beta   90.00
_cell.angle_gamma   90.00
#
_symmetry.space_group_name_H-M   'P 1'
#
loop_
_entity.id
_entity.type
_entity.pdbx_description
1 polymer ?
#
loop_
_entity_poly.entity_id
_entity_poly.type
_entity_poly.pdbx_seq_one_letter_code
_entity_poly.pdbx_strand_id
1 'polypeptide(L)' 'IAHCYDLPRSPLAQTYRKGEDALILIGPEGDFSQEEVEKAIATGFEPITLGKSRLRTETACLAAVHTIHVIDNL' A
#
# COMPACT_ATOMS: atom_id res chain seq x y z
N ILE A 1 -0.64 -2.53 -3.59
CA ILE A 1 -0.94 -1.16 -4.09
C ILE A 1 -1.80 -0.43 -3.07
N ALA A 2 -1.43 0.80 -2.68
CA ALA A 2 -2.27 1.64 -1.83
C ALA A 2 -3.07 2.62 -2.70
N HIS A 3 -4.38 2.73 -2.46
CA HIS A 3 -5.29 3.64 -3.18
C HIS A 3 -6.47 4.05 -2.27
N CYS A 4 -7.21 5.08 -2.67
CA CYS A 4 -8.35 5.62 -1.92
C CYS A 4 -9.72 5.06 -2.34
N TYR A 5 -9.81 4.27 -3.41
CA TYR A 5 -11.06 3.64 -3.84
C TYR A 5 -11.66 2.67 -2.81
N ASP A 6 -12.99 2.51 -2.87
CA ASP A 6 -13.76 1.59 -2.03
C ASP A 6 -13.73 0.16 -2.59
N LEU A 7 -12.53 -0.44 -2.56
CA LEU A 7 -12.30 -1.83 -2.89
C LEU A 7 -11.87 -2.58 -1.61
N PRO A 8 -12.16 -3.90 -1.52
CA PRO A 8 -11.60 -4.73 -0.46
C PRO A 8 -10.09 -4.58 -0.39
N ARG A 9 -9.58 -4.23 0.79
CA ARG A 9 -8.17 -3.96 1.02
C ARG A 9 -7.75 -4.45 2.40
N SER A 10 -6.55 -5.01 2.46
CA SER A 10 -6.01 -5.58 3.69
C SER A 10 -5.01 -4.62 4.36
N PRO A 11 -4.90 -4.59 5.69
CA PRO A 11 -3.86 -3.81 6.34
C PRO A 11 -2.47 -4.26 5.89
N LEU A 12 -1.56 -3.33 5.55
CA LEU A 12 -0.20 -3.67 5.13
C LEU A 12 0.49 -4.62 6.12
N ALA A 13 0.28 -4.39 7.42
CA ALA A 13 0.87 -5.21 8.49
C ALA A 13 0.35 -6.66 8.55
N GLN A 14 -0.76 -6.97 7.87
CA GLN A 14 -1.29 -8.34 7.77
C GLN A 14 -0.97 -8.99 6.41
N THR A 15 -0.70 -8.17 5.40
CA THR A 15 -0.33 -8.64 4.05
C THR A 15 1.16 -8.95 3.94
N TYR A 16 2.02 -8.09 4.50
CA TYR A 16 3.46 -8.29 4.45
C TYR A 16 3.92 -9.46 5.32
N ARG A 17 4.86 -10.26 4.80
CA ARG A 17 5.51 -11.35 5.52
C ARG A 17 6.94 -10.96 5.84
N LYS A 18 7.29 -11.06 7.11
CA LYS A 18 8.61 -10.71 7.65
C LYS A 18 9.74 -11.35 6.83
N GLY A 19 10.71 -10.53 6.40
CA GLY A 19 11.90 -10.95 5.67
C GLY A 19 11.71 -11.20 4.16
N GLU A 20 10.50 -10.99 3.61
CA GLU A 20 10.29 -11.01 2.15
C GLU A 20 10.61 -9.65 1.51
N ASP A 21 10.99 -9.67 0.24
CA ASP A 21 11.09 -8.44 -0.57
C ASP A 21 9.69 -7.88 -0.83
N ALA A 22 9.54 -6.55 -0.69
CA ALA A 22 8.26 -5.87 -0.90
C ALA A 22 8.38 -4.74 -1.93
N LEU A 23 7.47 -4.73 -2.91
CA LEU A 23 7.25 -3.61 -3.82
C LEU A 23 5.89 -2.98 -3.53
N ILE A 24 5.91 -1.74 -3.01
CA ILE A 24 4.69 -1.01 -2.63
C ILE A 24 4.47 0.13 -3.63
N LEU A 25 3.32 0.11 -4.30
CA LEU A 25 2.88 1.20 -5.18
C LEU A 25 2.11 2.25 -4.37
N ILE A 26 2.62 3.49 -4.37
CA ILE A 26 1.99 4.68 -3.81
C ILE A 26 1.72 5.66 -4.95
N GLY A 27 0.47 6.11 -5.05
CA GLY A 27 0.04 7.01 -6.12
C GLY A 27 0.54 8.45 -5.92
N PRO A 28 0.45 9.30 -6.95
CA PRO A 28 0.70 10.74 -6.83
C PRO A 28 -0.39 11.41 -5.98
N GLU A 29 -0.32 12.74 -5.79
CA GLU A 29 -1.29 13.48 -4.96
C GLU A 29 -2.76 13.32 -5.42
N GLY A 30 -2.96 13.06 -6.72
CA GLY A 30 -4.26 12.76 -7.33
C GLY A 30 -4.71 11.30 -7.22
N ASP A 31 -3.90 10.44 -6.59
CA ASP A 31 -4.01 8.97 -6.61
C ASP A 31 -3.77 8.35 -8.00
N PHE A 32 -3.70 7.02 -8.04
CA PHE A 32 -3.77 6.25 -9.28
C PHE A 32 -5.16 6.38 -9.91
N SER A 33 -5.25 6.27 -11.24
CA SER A 33 -6.55 6.09 -11.88
C SER A 33 -7.15 4.73 -11.54
N GLN A 34 -8.47 4.59 -11.71
CA GLN A 34 -9.14 3.33 -11.44
C GLN A 34 -8.60 2.22 -12.36
N GLU A 35 -8.35 2.55 -13.63
CA GLU A 35 -7.77 1.62 -14.62
C GLU A 35 -6.34 1.19 -14.23
N GLU A 36 -5.53 2.09 -13.67
CA GLU A 36 -4.19 1.75 -13.18
C GLU A 36 -4.24 0.80 -11.99
N VAL A 37 -5.19 1.02 -11.06
CA VAL A 37 -5.41 0.14 -9.92
C VAL A 37 -5.86 -1.24 -10.37
N GLU A 38 -6.86 -1.31 -11.24
CA GLU A 38 -7.37 -2.57 -11.80
C GLU A 38 -6.27 -3.33 -12.55
N LYS A 39 -5.45 -2.63 -13.33
CA LYS A 39 -4.30 -3.23 -14.03
C LYS A 39 -3.27 -3.76 -13.05
N ALA A 40 -2.93 -3.01 -12.00
CA ALA A 40 -1.99 -3.48 -10.99
C ALA A 40 -2.51 -4.76 -10.29
N ILE A 41 -3.79 -4.80 -9.93
CA ILE A 41 -4.43 -5.97 -9.33
C ILE A 41 -4.40 -7.16 -10.29
N ALA A 42 -4.73 -6.94 -11.56
CA ALA A 42 -4.67 -7.98 -12.59
C ALA A 42 -3.25 -8.54 -12.79
N THR A 43 -2.21 -7.77 -12.49
CA THR A 43 -0.81 -8.23 -12.51
C THR A 43 -0.32 -8.86 -11.20
N GLY A 44 -1.19 -9.02 -10.21
CA GLY A 44 -0.88 -9.68 -8.94
C GLY A 44 -0.56 -8.73 -7.78
N PHE A 45 -0.75 -7.41 -7.91
CA PHE A 45 -0.67 -6.53 -6.75
C PHE A 45 -1.89 -6.68 -5.85
N GLU A 46 -1.64 -6.81 -4.54
CA GLU A 46 -2.70 -6.85 -3.55
C GLU A 46 -3.10 -5.42 -3.12
N PRO A 47 -4.40 -5.08 -3.07
CA PRO A 47 -4.87 -3.82 -2.50
C PRO A 47 -4.59 -3.76 -0.99
N ILE A 48 -3.93 -2.69 -0.55
CA ILE A 48 -3.58 -2.51 0.86
C ILE A 48 -4.10 -1.18 1.43
N THR A 49 -4.25 -1.13 2.75
CA THR A 49 -4.48 0.10 3.50
C THR A 49 -3.36 0.37 4.50
N LEU A 50 -3.00 1.65 4.63
CA LEU A 50 -2.04 2.16 5.63
C LEU A 50 -2.73 2.69 6.90
N GLY A 51 -4.04 2.49 7.01
CA GLY A 51 -4.85 2.99 8.12
C GLY A 51 -6.11 3.72 7.66
N LYS A 52 -6.81 4.35 8.60
CA LYS A 52 -8.08 5.05 8.34
C LYS A 52 -7.88 6.48 7.82
N SER A 53 -6.72 7.07 8.07
CA SER A 53 -6.41 8.46 7.67
C SER A 53 -6.06 8.55 6.20
N ARG A 54 -6.48 9.64 5.55
CA ARG A 54 -6.00 9.99 4.21
C ARG A 54 -4.62 10.63 4.35
N LEU A 55 -3.59 9.96 3.82
CA LEU A 55 -2.21 10.42 3.87
C LEU A 55 -1.85 11.14 2.57
N ARG A 56 -1.02 12.18 2.64
CA ARG A 56 -0.36 12.75 1.47
C ARG A 56 0.67 11.77 0.92
N THR A 57 1.06 11.96 -0.35
CA THR A 57 1.96 11.07 -1.09
C THR A 57 3.22 10.69 -0.29
N GLU A 58 3.98 11.69 0.16
CA GLU A 58 5.22 11.48 0.91
C GLU A 58 5.00 10.83 2.29
N THR A 59 3.89 11.15 2.95
CA THR A 59 3.54 10.58 4.25
C THR A 59 3.14 9.11 4.11
N ALA A 60 2.43 8.75 3.03
CA ALA A 60 2.07 7.37 2.71
C ALA A 60 3.33 6.52 2.45
N CYS A 61 4.30 7.05 1.71
CA CYS A 61 5.59 6.39 1.50
C CYS A 61 6.32 6.12 2.83
N LEU A 62 6.44 7.13 3.69
CA LEU A 62 7.10 6.97 4.99
C LEU A 62 6.35 6.00 5.90
N ALA A 63 5.02 6.05 5.95
CA ALA A 63 4.21 5.14 6.74
C ALA A 63 4.36 3.68 6.27
N ALA A 64 4.40 3.45 4.96
CA ALA A 64 4.61 2.13 4.39
C ALA A 64 5.99 1.57 4.77
N VAL A 65 7.06 2.33 4.53
CA VAL A 65 8.44 1.92 4.86
C VAL A 65 8.60 1.69 6.36
N HIS A 66 8.08 2.60 7.20
CA HIS A 66 8.12 2.44 8.65
C HIS A 66 7.39 1.19 9.12
N THR A 67 6.23 0.88 8.54
CA THR A 67 5.46 -0.33 8.89
C THR A 67 6.25 -1.60 8.60
N ILE A 68 6.86 -1.70 7.41
CA ILE A 68 7.72 -2.84 7.05
C ILE A 68 8.91 -2.95 8.00
N HIS A 69 9.61 -1.83 8.23
CA HIS A 69 10.77 -1.80 9.13
C HIS A 69 10.42 -2.29 10.54
N VAL A 70 9.28 -1.85 11.09
CA VAL A 70 8.83 -2.31 12.41
C VAL A 70 8.56 -3.82 12.40
N ILE A 71 7.88 -4.36 11.39
CA ILE A 71 7.59 -5.80 11.30
C ILE A 71 8.87 -6.64 11.21
N ASP A 72 9.88 -6.16 10.47
CA ASP A 72 11.15 -6.88 10.35
C ASP A 72 11.98 -6.85 11.64
N ASN A 73 11.85 -5.79 12.43
CA ASN A 73 12.66 -5.58 13.64
C ASN A 73 11.96 -5.95 14.96
N LEU A 74 10.68 -6.35 14.91
CA LEU A 74 9.95 -7.00 16.01
C LEU A 74 10.12 -8.52 15.92
#